data_AF-A0A6N2M3C4-F1
#
_entry.id   AF-A0A6N2M3C4-F1
#
_cell.length_a   1.000
_cell.length_b   1.000
_cell.length_c   1.000
_cell.angle_alpha   90.00
_cell.angle_beta   90.00
_cell.angle_gamma   90.00
#
_symmetry.space_group_name_H-M   'P 1'
#
loop_
_entity.id
_entity.type
_entity.pdbx_description
1 polymer ?
#
loop_
_entity_poly.entity_id
_entity_poly.type
_entity_poly.pdbx_seq_one_letter_code
_entity_poly.pdbx_strand_id
1 'polypeptide(L)'
;MIKDEIAMECLVRVPCQFHSNMKSVCHTWLHLISHPSFFQQRLQSGTAEHLVCLVQPIPPINFSTTSTTDDDPLITSSSSDSNEIF
;
A
#
# COMPACT_ATOMS: atom_id res chain seq x y z
N MET A 1 -7.44 31.98 -3.44
CA MET A 1 -8.08 31.11 -4.45
C MET A 1 -6.98 30.56 -5.33
N ILE A 2 -6.73 29.26 -5.29
CA ILE A 2 -5.77 28.61 -6.20
C ILE A 2 -6.45 28.50 -7.57
N LYS A 3 -5.72 28.75 -8.66
CA LYS A 3 -6.24 28.57 -10.02
C LYS A 3 -6.52 27.10 -10.30
N ASP A 4 -7.61 26.81 -11.02
CA ASP A 4 -8.04 25.46 -11.34
C ASP A 4 -6.94 24.61 -12.00
N GLU A 5 -6.09 25.21 -12.84
CA GLU A 5 -4.94 24.55 -13.48
C GLU A 5 -3.94 23.99 -12.45
N ILE A 6 -3.60 24.80 -11.43
CA ILE A 6 -2.66 24.40 -10.38
C ILE A 6 -3.31 23.36 -9.46
N ALA A 7 -4.59 23.55 -9.11
CA ALA A 7 -5.33 22.56 -8.33
C ALA A 7 -5.37 21.22 -9.08
N MET A 8 -5.60 21.24 -10.38
CA MET A 8 -5.61 20.06 -11.23
C MET A 8 -4.27 19.33 -11.18
N GLU A 9 -3.15 20.03 -11.39
CA GLU A 9 -1.80 19.47 -11.31
C GLU A 9 -1.48 18.83 -9.95
N CYS A 10 -1.95 19.43 -8.86
CA CYS A 10 -1.80 18.83 -7.53
C CYS A 10 -2.65 17.57 -7.41
N LEU A 11 -3.91 17.63 -7.81
CA LEU A 11 -4.88 16.53 -7.67
C LEU A 11 -4.51 15.31 -8.50
N VAL A 12 -3.97 15.47 -9.72
CA VAL A 12 -3.58 14.31 -10.55
C VAL A 12 -2.50 13.46 -9.90
N ARG A 13 -1.59 14.09 -9.13
CA ARG A 13 -0.51 13.40 -8.40
C ARG A 13 -0.99 12.69 -7.13
N VAL A 14 -2.21 12.94 -6.67
CA VAL A 14 -2.78 12.27 -5.51
C VAL A 14 -3.14 10.82 -5.88
N PRO A 15 -2.77 9.81 -5.06
CA PRO A 15 -3.21 8.43 -5.24
C PRO A 15 -4.73 8.28 -5.22
N CYS A 16 -5.27 7.36 -6.04
CA CYS A 16 -6.72 7.14 -6.21
C CYS A 16 -7.47 6.93 -4.88
N GLN A 17 -6.85 6.24 -3.92
CA GLN A 17 -7.44 5.92 -2.63
C GLN A 17 -7.89 7.16 -1.82
N PHE A 18 -7.31 8.32 -2.09
CA PHE A 18 -7.65 9.56 -1.40
C PHE A 18 -8.65 10.43 -2.19
N HIS A 19 -9.01 10.07 -3.43
CA HIS A 19 -9.86 10.91 -4.28
C HIS A 19 -11.28 11.08 -3.73
N SER A 20 -11.80 10.08 -3.01
CA SER A 20 -13.07 10.21 -2.27
C SER A 20 -13.01 11.37 -1.28
N ASN A 21 -11.91 11.46 -0.51
CA ASN A 21 -11.68 12.54 0.45
C ASN A 21 -11.42 13.87 -0.26
N MET A 22 -10.72 13.88 -1.40
CA MET A 22 -10.47 15.11 -2.17
C MET A 22 -11.77 15.70 -2.74
N LYS A 23 -12.71 14.85 -3.17
CA LYS A 23 -14.03 15.27 -3.66
C LYS A 23 -14.89 15.96 -2.60
N SER A 24 -14.68 15.65 -1.31
CA SER A 24 -15.45 16.27 -0.22
C SER A 24 -14.90 17.60 0.28
N VAL A 25 -13.73 18.05 -0.19
CA VAL A 25 -13.09 19.29 0.28
C VAL A 25 -13.90 20.52 -0.14
N CYS A 26 -14.26 20.61 -1.42
CA CYS A 26 -15.08 21.69 -1.96
C CYS A 26 -15.69 21.30 -3.32
N HIS A 27 -16.70 22.07 -3.77
CA HIS A 27 -17.34 21.83 -5.07
C HIS A 27 -16.39 21.94 -6.26
N THR A 28 -15.41 22.84 -6.22
CA THR A 28 -14.40 22.98 -7.28
C THR A 28 -13.58 21.70 -7.44
N TRP A 29 -13.14 21.09 -6.34
CA TRP A 29 -12.34 19.87 -6.39
C TRP A 29 -13.19 18.69 -6.84
N LEU A 30 -14.43 18.59 -6.37
CA LEU A 30 -15.39 17.62 -6.89
C LEU A 30 -15.54 17.73 -8.41
N HIS A 31 -15.72 18.94 -8.93
CA HIS A 31 -15.87 19.19 -10.37
C HIS A 31 -14.61 18.81 -11.15
N LEU A 32 -13.43 19.23 -10.69
CA LEU A 32 -12.16 18.89 -11.33
C LEU A 32 -11.94 17.37 -11.40
N ILE A 33 -12.08 16.67 -10.28
CA ILE A 33 -11.85 15.21 -10.21
C ILE A 33 -12.89 14.43 -11.01
N SER A 34 -14.12 14.94 -11.10
CA SER A 34 -15.20 14.28 -11.85
C SER A 34 -15.16 14.58 -13.35
N HIS A 35 -14.35 15.54 -13.78
CA HIS A 35 -14.24 15.90 -15.19
C HIS A 35 -13.41 14.86 -15.97
N PRO A 36 -13.79 14.48 -17.20
CA PRO A 36 -13.06 13.48 -17.99
C PRO A 36 -11.59 13.83 -18.24
N SER A 37 -11.27 15.12 -18.37
CA SER A 37 -9.89 15.59 -18.58
C SER A 37 -8.95 15.22 -17.44
N PHE A 38 -9.46 15.07 -16.21
CA PHE A 38 -8.67 14.66 -15.05
C PHE A 38 -8.02 13.29 -15.25
N PHE A 39 -8.80 12.32 -15.73
CA PHE A 39 -8.30 10.98 -16.00
C PHE A 39 -7.25 10.99 -17.14
N GLN A 40 -7.50 11.76 -18.20
CA GLN A 40 -6.53 11.91 -19.30
C GLN A 40 -5.21 12.51 -18.79
N GLN A 41 -5.27 13.50 -17.93
CA GLN A 41 -4.07 14.13 -17.37
C GLN A 41 -3.34 13.18 -16.40
N ARG A 42 -4.04 12.32 -15.65
CA ARG A 42 -3.38 11.28 -14.85
C ARG A 42 -2.66 10.25 -15.71
N LEU A 43 -3.27 9.86 -16.83
CA LEU A 43 -2.65 8.94 -17.79
C LEU A 43 -1.38 9.56 -18.40
N GLN A 44 -1.45 10.82 -18.84
CA GLN A 44 -0.30 11.55 -19.37
C GLN A 44 0.81 11.75 -18.33
N SER A 45 0.43 11.95 -17.06
CA SER A 45 1.38 12.17 -15.97
C SER A 45 1.98 10.87 -15.40
N GLY A 46 1.59 9.69 -15.90
CA GLY A 46 2.02 8.40 -15.34
C GLY A 46 1.53 8.16 -13.90
N THR A 47 0.44 8.81 -13.49
CA THR A 47 -0.12 8.70 -12.12
C THR A 47 -1.41 7.90 -12.07
N ALA A 48 -1.87 7.41 -13.23
CA ALA A 48 -3.02 6.52 -13.36
C ALA A 48 -2.68 5.04 -13.07
N GLU A 49 -1.48 4.74 -12.57
CA GLU A 49 -1.02 3.37 -12.40
C GLU A 49 -1.89 2.56 -11.44
N HIS A 50 -2.18 1.33 -11.84
CA HIS A 50 -2.89 0.36 -11.01
C HIS A 50 -1.97 -0.07 -9.86
N LEU A 51 -2.46 0.10 -8.63
CA LEU A 51 -1.78 -0.43 -7.46
C LEU A 51 -1.79 -1.96 -7.54
N VAL A 52 -0.61 -2.58 -7.63
CA VAL A 52 -0.45 -4.02 -7.43
C VAL A 52 -0.27 -4.25 -5.93
N CYS A 53 -1.24 -4.89 -5.29
CA CYS A 53 -1.11 -5.29 -3.89
C CYS A 53 -0.51 -6.70 -3.83
N LEU A 54 0.70 -6.81 -3.27
CA LEU A 54 1.29 -8.09 -2.90
C LEU A 54 0.82 -8.44 -1.48
N VAL A 55 -0.01 -9.46 -1.36
CA VAL A 55 -0.49 -9.94 -0.05
C VAL A 55 0.40 -11.10 0.41
N GLN A 56 1.08 -10.94 1.55
CA GLN A 56 1.83 -12.02 2.18
C GLN A 56 1.00 -12.63 3.34
N PRO A 57 0.89 -13.98 3.43
CA PRO A 57 0.27 -14.61 4.59
C PRO A 57 1.08 -14.31 5.85
N ILE A 58 0.39 -13.96 6.94
CA ILE A 58 1.02 -13.80 8.25
C ILE A 58 1.25 -15.21 8.81
N PRO A 59 2.50 -15.58 9.17
CA PRO A 59 2.75 -16.88 9.78
C PRO A 59 2.00 -16.98 11.12
N PRO A 60 1.51 -18.19 11.49
CA PRO A 60 0.79 -18.38 12.74
C PRO A 60 1.69 -17.96 13.91
N ILE A 61 1.16 -17.05 14.75
CA ILE A 61 1.84 -16.63 15.97
C ILE A 61 1.74 -17.80 16.94
N ASN A 62 2.83 -18.57 17.05
CA ASN A 62 3.00 -19.46 18.20
C ASN A 62 3.21 -18.56 19.41
N PHE A 63 2.14 -18.32 20.16
CA PHE A 63 2.24 -17.84 21.54
C PHE A 63 2.81 -18.97 22.39
N SER A 64 4.11 -19.26 22.20
CA SER A 64 4.86 -19.99 23.20
C SER A 64 4.91 -19.09 24.41
N THR A 65 4.03 -19.34 25.38
CA THR A 65 4.11 -18.79 26.72
C THR A 65 5.44 -19.25 27.32
N THR A 66 6.51 -18.51 27.06
CA THR A 66 7.75 -18.63 27.81
C THR A 66 7.54 -17.92 29.13
N SER A 67 7.02 -18.70 30.09
CA SER A 67 7.29 -18.50 31.50
C SER A 67 8.78 -18.26 31.68
N THR A 68 9.12 -17.07 32.15
CA THR A 68 10.44 -16.70 32.64
C THR A 68 10.85 -17.67 33.75
N THR A 69 11.77 -18.57 33.45
CA THR A 69 12.69 -19.13 34.42
C THR A 69 14.03 -19.22 33.73
N ASP A 70 14.93 -18.38 34.23
CA ASP A 70 16.36 -18.37 33.99
C ASP A 70 16.94 -19.80 33.99
N ASP A 71 17.83 -20.10 33.04
CA ASP A 71 19.08 -20.89 33.22
C ASP A 71 19.60 -21.43 31.86
N ASP A 72 20.76 -20.88 31.48
CA ASP A 72 21.84 -21.42 30.63
C ASP A 72 21.66 -21.79 29.12
N PRO A 73 22.71 -21.54 28.27
CA PRO A 73 22.59 -21.57 26.82
C PRO A 73 23.23 -22.81 26.14
N LEU A 74 22.96 -22.88 24.83
CA LEU A 74 23.78 -23.46 23.76
C LEU A 74 23.68 -24.98 23.54
N ILE A 75 22.97 -25.41 22.49
CA ILE A 75 23.47 -26.44 21.57
C ILE A 75 23.10 -26.06 20.12
N THR A 76 24.14 -25.92 19.31
CA THR A 76 24.15 -25.93 17.85
C THR A 76 24.03 -27.37 17.35
N SER A 77 23.23 -27.62 16.31
CA SER A 77 23.48 -28.73 15.39
C SER A 77 22.77 -28.52 14.06
N SER A 78 23.58 -28.16 13.06
CA SER A 78 23.30 -28.33 11.64
C SER A 78 23.12 -29.81 11.28
N SER A 79 22.11 -30.14 10.47
CA SER A 79 22.19 -31.28 9.54
C SER A 79 21.26 -31.04 8.35
N SER A 80 21.89 -30.88 7.19
CA SER A 80 21.35 -31.20 5.88
C SER A 80 21.06 -32.70 5.81
N ASP A 81 19.95 -33.14 5.22
CA ASP A 81 19.97 -33.88 3.95
C ASP A 81 18.56 -34.21 3.46
N SER A 82 18.42 -34.05 2.14
CA SER A 82 17.52 -34.65 1.16
C SER A 82 16.75 -35.92 1.59
N ASN A 83 15.47 -36.01 1.21
CA ASN A 83 15.03 -36.84 0.08
C ASN A 83 13.51 -36.93 -0.11
N GLU A 84 13.19 -37.16 -1.38
CA GLU A 84 11.93 -37.40 -2.07
C GLU A 84 11.03 -38.55 -1.55
N ILE A 85 9.81 -38.58 -2.13
CA ILE A 85 8.88 -39.69 -2.41
C ILE A 85 8.14 -40.39 -1.25
N PHE A 86 6.81 -40.32 -1.20
CA PHE A 86 5.84 -41.05 -2.06
C PHE A 86 4.51 -40.28 -2.15
#